data_AF-X6EHB0-F1
#
_entry.id   AF-X6EHB0-F1
#
_cell.length_a   1.000
_cell.length_b   1.000
_cell.length_c   1.000
_cell.angle_alpha   90.00
_cell.angle_beta   90.00
_cell.angle_gamma   90.00
#
_symmetry.space_group_name_H-M   'P 1'
#
loop_
_entity.id
_entity.type
_entity.pdbx_description
1 polymer ?
#
loop_
_entity_poly.entity_id
_entity_poly.type
_entity_poly.pdbx_seq_one_letter_code
_entity_poly.pdbx_strand_id
1 'polypeptide(L)' 'MATAGFCELFRSFEQRLSPTMRQEHAAGDKVFVDYSGKKIPIVDRDTGEIREATAFPA' A
#
# COMPACT_ATOMS: atom_id res chain seq x y z
N MET A 1 -10.32 22.37 -7.18
CA MET A 1 -9.97 22.41 -8.63
C MET A 1 -8.68 21.62 -8.79
N ALA A 2 -8.77 20.37 -9.24
CA ALA A 2 -7.61 19.50 -9.38
C ALA A 2 -6.85 19.84 -10.67
N THR A 3 -5.53 19.94 -10.56
CA THR A 3 -4.60 20.40 -11.58
C THR A 3 -4.59 19.45 -12.78
N ALA A 4 -5.08 19.93 -13.93
CA ALA A 4 -5.18 19.14 -15.16
C ALA A 4 -3.87 18.42 -15.54
N GLY A 5 -2.71 19.02 -15.25
CA GLY A 5 -1.40 18.43 -15.52
C GLY A 5 -1.09 17.16 -14.72
N PHE A 6 -1.58 17.02 -13.47
CA PHE A 6 -1.36 15.78 -12.71
C PHE A 6 -2.16 14.62 -13.31
N CYS A 7 -3.41 14.88 -13.70
CA CYS A 7 -4.29 13.86 -14.27
C CYS A 7 -3.78 13.32 -15.62
N GLU A 8 -3.22 14.18 -16.47
CA GLU A 8 -2.65 13.77 -17.77
C GLU A 8 -1.37 12.94 -17.60
N LEU A 9 -0.47 13.37 -16.72
CA LEU A 9 0.75 12.63 -16.38
C LEU A 9 0.42 11.26 -15.78
N PHE A 10 -0.57 11.22 -14.88
CA PHE A 10 -1.02 9.98 -14.25
C PHE A 10 -1.61 9.00 -15.27
N ARG A 11 -2.47 9.47 -16.20
CA ARG A 11 -3.03 8.62 -17.27
C ARG A 11 -1.97 8.05 -18.22
N SER A 12 -0.99 8.86 -18.61
CA SER A 12 0.13 8.41 -19.46
C SER A 12 1.03 7.41 -18.73
N PHE A 13 1.18 7.55 -17.41
CA PHE A 13 1.86 6.57 -16.56
C PHE A 13 1.07 5.25 -16.48
N GLU A 14 -0.23 5.30 -16.18
CA GLU A 14 -1.09 4.11 -16.09
C GLU A 14 -1.11 3.28 -17.38
N GLN A 15 -1.15 3.93 -18.55
CA GLN A 15 -1.16 3.24 -19.85
C GLN A 15 0.14 2.46 -20.14
N ARG A 16 1.24 2.78 -19.47
CA ARG A 16 2.53 2.09 -19.60
C ARG A 16 2.72 0.98 -18.57
N LEU A 17 1.84 0.89 -17.57
CA LEU A 17 1.85 -0.23 -16.65
C LEU A 17 1.33 -1.46 -17.41
N SER A 18 2.10 -2.53 -17.37
CA SER A 18 1.58 -3.87 -17.66
C SER A 18 1.31 -4.53 -16.31
N PRO A 19 0.10 -4.35 -15.72
CA PRO A 19 -0.19 -4.86 -14.39
C PRO A 19 -0.27 -6.39 -14.42
N THR A 20 0.89 -7.04 -14.32
CA THR A 20 1.01 -8.49 -14.16
C THR A 20 0.95 -8.83 -12.67
N MET A 21 -0.22 -8.64 -12.06
CA MET A 21 -0.59 -9.25 -10.79
C MET A 21 -2.11 -9.38 -10.71
N ARG A 22 -2.66 -10.20 -11.60
CA ARG A 22 -4.02 -10.70 -11.45
C ARG A 22 -3.93 -12.08 -10.78
N GLN A 23 -3.70 -12.09 -9.48
CA GLN A 23 -3.80 -13.32 -8.70
C GLN A 23 -5.22 -13.41 -8.16
N GLU A 24 -6.04 -14.27 -8.76
CA GLU A 24 -7.32 -14.69 -8.16
C GLU A 24 -6.99 -15.47 -6.88
N HIS A 25 -7.17 -14.83 -5.72
CA HIS A 25 -6.98 -15.49 -4.44
C HIS A 25 -8.32 -16.12 -4.00
N ALA A 26 -8.43 -17.43 -4.11
CA ALA A 26 -9.51 -18.15 -3.46
C ALA A 26 -9.19 -18.30 -1.95
N ALA A 27 -10.22 -18.37 -1.11
CA ALA A 27 -10.04 -18.54 0.33
C ALA A 27 -9.28 -19.86 0.61
N GLY A 28 -8.12 -19.77 1.27
CA GLY A 28 -7.22 -20.90 1.53
C GLY A 28 -5.95 -20.95 0.68
N ASP A 29 -5.84 -20.09 -0.34
CA ASP A 29 -4.61 -19.97 -1.13
C ASP A 29 -3.50 -19.18 -0.42
N LYS A 30 -2.25 -19.45 -0.81
CA LYS A 30 -1.07 -18.76 -0.28
C LYS A 30 -1.06 -17.29 -0.73
N VAL A 31 -1.12 -16.38 0.23
CA VAL A 31 -1.01 -14.94 0.01
C VAL A 31 0.45 -14.49 0.06
N PHE A 32 0.87 -13.68 -0.90
CA PHE A 32 2.13 -12.95 -0.83
C PHE A 32 1.92 -11.67 -0.02
N VAL A 33 2.72 -11.48 1.02
CA VAL A 33 2.67 -10.29 1.87
C VAL A 33 3.90 -9.44 1.60
N ASP A 34 3.69 -8.19 1.19
CA ASP A 34 4.78 -7.24 1.02
C ASP A 34 5.29 -6.77 2.38
N TYR A 35 6.47 -7.23 2.75
CA TYR A 35 7.16 -6.75 3.96
C TYR A 35 8.08 -5.60 3.61
N SER A 36 7.65 -4.36 3.90
CA SER A 36 8.44 -3.15 3.60
C SER A 36 9.70 -2.98 4.46
N GLY A 37 9.85 -3.79 5.53
CA GLY A 37 10.95 -3.68 6.49
C GLY A 37 10.91 -2.44 7.39
N LYS A 38 9.96 -1.52 7.18
CA LYS A 38 9.81 -0.30 7.96
C LYS A 38 8.86 -0.55 9.14
N LYS A 39 9.24 -0.01 10.30
CA LYS A 39 8.35 0.05 11.46
C LYS A 39 7.69 1.42 11.51
N ILE A 40 6.42 1.43 11.86
CA ILE A 40 5.61 2.63 12.09
C ILE A 40 5.35 2.78 13.59
N PRO A 41 5.48 3.98 14.15
CA PRO A 41 5.13 4.23 15.53
C PRO A 41 3.61 4.21 15.69
N ILE A 42 3.12 3.40 16.63
CA ILE A 42 1.74 3.40 17.12
C ILE A 42 1.75 4.07 18.48
N VAL A 43 0.94 5.11 18.63
CA VAL A 43 0.77 5.81 19.89
C VAL A 43 -0.42 5.22 20.62
N ASP A 44 -0.21 4.74 21.84
CA ASP A 44 -1.30 4.40 22.76
C ASP A 44 -2.03 5.68 23.14
N ARG A 45 -3.35 5.72 22.89
CA ARG A 45 -4.15 6.93 23.08
C ARG A 45 -4.34 7.28 24.56
N ASP A 46 -4.34 6.28 25.43
CA ASP A 46 -4.65 6.45 26.85
C ASP A 46 -3.38 6.72 27.67
N THR A 47 -2.25 6.13 27.27
CA THR A 47 -0.97 6.28 27.99
C THR A 47 0.04 7.20 27.29
N GLY A 48 -0.12 7.45 25.99
CA GLY A 48 0.83 8.21 25.18
C GLY A 48 2.11 7.44 24.81
N GLU A 49 2.21 6.15 25.16
CA GLU A 49 3.38 5.32 24.85
C GLU A 49 3.51 5.07 23.34
N ILE A 50 4.75 5.14 22.84
CA ILE A 50 5.07 4.86 21.42
C ILE A 50 5.57 3.42 21.29
N ARG A 51 4.89 2.65 20.44
CA ARG A 51 5.25 1.26 20.12
C ARG A 51 5.54 1.12 18.64
N GLU A 52 6.67 0.47 18.32
CA GLU A 52 7.04 0.20 16.94
C GLU A 52 6.28 -1.02 16.39
N ALA A 53 5.53 -0.83 15.30
CA ALA A 53 4.76 -1.89 14.64
C ALA A 53 5.14 -2.03 13.16
N THR A 54 5.12 -3.25 12.64
CA THR A 54 5.29 -3.48 11.21
C THR A 54 3.96 -3.35 10.49
N ALA A 55 3.91 -2.51 9.46
CA ALA A 55 2.78 -2.45 8.53
C ALA A 55 2.96 -3.45 7.37
N PHE A 56 1.89 -4.17 7.06
CA PHE A 56 1.78 -5.05 5.90
C PHE A 56 0.71 -4.46 4.96
N PRO A 57 1.08 -4.01 3.75
CA PRO A 57 0.11 -3.67 2.72
C PRO A 57 -0.61 -4.95 2.27
N ALA A 58 -1.92 -4.84 2.03
CA ALA A 58 -2.77 -5.91 1.52
C ALA A 58 -2.92 -5.81 -0.01
#